data_AF-A0A8T9Q5K8-F1
#
_entry.id   AF-A0A8T9Q5K8-F1
#
_cell.length_a   1.000
_cell.length_b   1.000
_cell.length_c   1.000
_cell.angle_alpha   90.00
_cell.angle_beta   90.00
_cell.angle_gamma   90.00
#
_symmetry.space_group_name_H-M   'P 1'
#
loop_
_entity.id
_entity.type
_entity.pdbx_description
1 polymer ?
#
loop_
_entity_poly.entity_id
_entity_poly.type
_entity_poly.pdbx_seq_one_letter_code
_entity_poly.pdbx_strand_id
1 'polypeptide(L)'
;MVNFLTEHYWRADLAALVKPRKQFRYRPLDAQELPTTLQQGLTSVQDLHKLIATFEAGGAGIPVLLRHYLKRNARLLGFNLDPNFSNALDGFIVLDARELPARTLDLLER
;
A
#
# COMPACT_ATOMS: atom_id res chain seq x y z
N MET A 1 1.72 -1.48 -7.97
CA MET A 1 1.39 -0.97 -6.62
C MET A 1 1.67 -1.99 -5.53
N VAL A 2 1.00 -3.16 -5.53
CA VAL A 2 1.17 -4.20 -4.50
C VAL A 2 2.64 -4.57 -4.30
N ASN A 3 3.36 -4.90 -5.38
CA ASN A 3 4.79 -5.24 -5.31
C ASN A 3 5.63 -4.14 -4.66
N PHE A 4 5.50 -2.88 -5.10
CA PHE A 4 6.19 -1.73 -4.52
C PHE A 4 5.91 -1.58 -3.00
N LEU A 5 4.65 -1.74 -2.59
CA LEU A 5 4.30 -1.65 -1.16
C LEU A 5 4.88 -2.82 -0.35
N THR A 6 4.89 -4.02 -0.91
CA THR A 6 5.53 -5.19 -0.29
C THR A 6 7.04 -5.05 -0.22
N GLU A 7 7.67 -4.43 -1.21
CA GLU A 7 9.13 -4.26 -1.26
C GLU A 7 9.60 -3.19 -0.27
N HIS A 8 8.90 -2.05 -0.18
CA HIS A 8 9.36 -0.90 0.60
C HIS A 8 8.73 -0.75 2.00
N TYR A 9 7.55 -1.32 2.23
CA TYR A 9 6.75 -1.06 3.45
C TYR A 9 6.38 -2.31 4.24
N TRP A 10 6.82 -3.49 3.83
CA TRP A 10 6.46 -4.75 4.49
C TRP A 10 7.19 -4.97 5.82
N ARG A 11 6.47 -5.43 6.86
CA ARG A 11 7.04 -5.95 8.11
C ARG A 11 6.85 -7.46 8.20
N ALA A 12 7.92 -8.22 7.95
CA ALA A 12 7.86 -9.68 7.98
C ALA A 12 7.55 -10.25 9.38
N ASP A 13 8.07 -9.61 10.43
CA ASP A 13 7.90 -10.00 11.84
C ASP A 13 6.43 -9.96 12.27
N LEU A 14 5.70 -8.89 11.92
CA LEU A 14 4.29 -8.74 12.25
C LEU A 14 3.37 -9.39 11.22
N ALA A 15 3.76 -9.43 9.94
CA ALA A 15 2.96 -10.06 8.90
C ALA A 15 2.80 -11.56 9.15
N ALA A 16 3.80 -12.22 9.74
CA ALA A 16 3.72 -13.62 10.13
C ALA A 16 2.60 -13.90 11.16
N LEU A 17 2.15 -12.88 11.91
CA LEU A 17 1.10 -13.00 12.91
C LEU A 17 -0.31 -12.84 12.31
N VAL A 18 -0.42 -12.45 11.04
CA VAL A 18 -1.69 -12.11 10.40
C VAL A 18 -1.91 -12.98 9.18
N LYS A 19 -3.07 -13.64 9.11
CA LYS A 19 -3.47 -14.43 7.94
C LYS A 19 -4.66 -13.77 7.22
N PRO A 20 -4.54 -13.41 5.93
CA PRO A 20 -5.66 -12.86 5.18
C PRO A 20 -6.75 -13.93 5.00
N ARG A 21 -8.03 -13.52 5.12
CA ARG A 21 -9.18 -14.42 4.94
C ARG A 21 -9.37 -14.79 3.47
N LYS A 22 -9.22 -13.81 2.57
CA LYS A 22 -9.18 -13.98 1.11
C LYS A 22 -7.88 -13.40 0.60
N GLN A 23 -6.86 -14.25 0.52
CA GLN A 23 -5.55 -13.86 0.02
C GLN A 23 -5.68 -13.28 -1.39
N PHE A 24 -5.16 -12.08 -1.59
CA PHE A 24 -5.02 -11.52 -2.93
C PHE A 24 -4.10 -12.41 -3.76
N ARG A 25 -4.64 -13.03 -4.81
CA ARG A 25 -3.87 -13.80 -5.78
C ARG A 25 -3.80 -13.00 -7.06
N TYR A 26 -2.69 -12.29 -7.25
CA TYR A 26 -2.41 -11.62 -8.51
C TYR A 26 -2.17 -12.69 -9.59
N ARG A 27 -3.00 -12.71 -10.62
CA ARG A 27 -2.71 -13.41 -11.87
C ARG A 27 -2.23 -12.34 -12.84
N PRO A 28 -0.95 -12.33 -13.25
CA PRO A 28 -0.51 -11.39 -14.27
C PRO A 28 -1.36 -11.61 -15.53
N LEU A 29 -1.78 -10.51 -16.17
CA LEU A 29 -2.16 -10.54 -17.58
C LEU A 29 -0.95 -11.06 -18.36
N ASP A 30 -1.20 -11.80 -19.44
CA ASP A 30 -0.21 -12.61 -20.15
C ASP A 30 1.19 -11.97 -20.18
N ALA A 31 2.21 -12.76 -19.85
CA ALA A 31 3.58 -12.34 -19.56
C ALA A 31 4.29 -11.52 -20.67
N GLN A 32 3.63 -11.30 -21.80
CA GLN A 32 4.04 -10.37 -22.86
C GLN A 32 3.83 -8.90 -22.49
N GLU A 33 2.95 -8.57 -21.54
CA GLU A 33 2.68 -7.18 -21.12
C GLU A 33 3.23 -6.88 -19.72
N LEU A 34 4.56 -6.82 -19.65
CA LEU A 34 5.33 -5.81 -18.89
C LEU A 34 4.98 -5.59 -17.38
N PRO A 35 5.19 -6.56 -16.47
CA PRO A 35 5.16 -6.26 -15.03
C PRO A 35 6.43 -5.56 -14.53
N THR A 36 7.59 -5.83 -15.14
CA THR A 36 8.91 -5.42 -14.66
C THR A 36 9.33 -4.03 -15.12
N THR A 37 9.07 -3.65 -16.37
CA THR A 37 9.47 -2.34 -16.92
C THR A 37 8.69 -1.18 -16.32
N LEU A 38 7.41 -1.38 -15.95
CA LEU A 38 6.58 -0.33 -15.32
C LEU A 38 6.99 0.00 -13.88
N GLN A 39 7.73 -0.91 -13.22
CA GLN A 39 8.21 -0.73 -11.85
C GLN A 39 9.68 -0.30 -11.79
N GLN A 40 10.41 -0.37 -12.91
CA GLN A 40 11.80 0.08 -12.99
C GLN A 40 11.87 1.59 -12.74
N GLY A 41 12.60 1.98 -11.69
CA GLY A 41 12.83 3.38 -11.34
C GLY A 41 11.83 3.98 -10.33
N LEU A 42 10.87 3.21 -9.82
CA LEU A 42 10.04 3.65 -8.69
C LEU A 42 10.88 3.64 -7.42
N THR A 43 11.32 4.82 -6.97
CA THR A 43 12.12 4.95 -5.74
C THR A 43 11.33 5.61 -4.60
N SER A 44 10.22 6.28 -4.92
CA SER A 44 9.43 7.02 -3.94
C SER A 44 7.92 6.80 -4.11
N VAL A 45 7.17 7.07 -3.02
CA VAL A 45 5.70 7.11 -3.04
C VAL A 45 5.18 8.15 -4.02
N GLN A 46 5.93 9.24 -4.25
CA GLN A 46 5.58 10.23 -5.26
C GLN A 46 5.60 9.63 -6.67
N ASP A 47 6.60 8.81 -7.00
CA ASP A 47 6.72 8.18 -8.32
C ASP A 47 5.60 7.18 -8.54
N LEU A 48 5.29 6.37 -7.52
CA LEU A 48 4.14 5.46 -7.56
C LEU A 48 2.82 6.23 -7.72
N HIS A 49 2.66 7.37 -7.04
CA HIS A 49 1.48 8.22 -7.19
C HIS A 49 1.33 8.76 -8.61
N LYS A 50 2.41 9.27 -9.21
CA LYS A 50 2.41 9.76 -10.61
C LYS A 50 2.05 8.65 -11.58
N LEU A 51 2.65 7.47 -11.42
CA LEU A 51 2.38 6.31 -12.27
C LEU A 51 0.89 5.93 -12.23
N ILE A 52 0.31 5.81 -11.04
CA ILE A 52 -1.12 5.46 -10.90
C ILE A 52 -2.01 6.57 -11.48
N ALA A 53 -1.64 7.84 -11.27
CA ALA A 53 -2.39 8.97 -11.82
C ALA A 53 -2.40 9.00 -13.36
N THR A 54 -1.40 8.40 -14.03
CA THR A 54 -1.40 8.26 -15.50
C THR A 54 -2.44 7.25 -16.00
N PHE A 55 -2.81 6.26 -15.19
CA PHE A 55 -3.76 5.21 -15.58
C PHE A 55 -5.20 5.46 -15.11
N GLU A 56 -5.39 6.22 -14.02
CA GLU A 56 -6.72 6.50 -13.50
C GLU A 56 -7.40 7.69 -14.18
N ALA A 57 -8.66 7.49 -14.58
CA ALA A 57 -9.50 8.57 -15.07
C ALA A 57 -9.69 9.64 -13.98
N GLY A 58 -9.20 10.85 -14.24
CA GLY A 58 -9.24 11.96 -13.27
C GLY A 58 -7.98 12.12 -12.42
N GLY A 59 -6.95 11.29 -12.60
CA GLY A 59 -5.62 11.52 -12.01
C GLY A 59 -5.54 11.36 -10.49
N ALA A 60 -6.46 10.61 -9.88
CA ALA A 60 -6.58 10.47 -8.43
C ALA A 60 -5.31 9.86 -7.78
N GLY A 61 -4.61 8.96 -8.48
CA GLY A 61 -3.36 8.35 -8.02
C GLY A 61 -3.51 7.63 -6.66
N ILE A 62 -2.44 7.51 -5.88
CA ILE A 62 -2.52 6.93 -4.52
C ILE A 62 -3.50 7.72 -3.62
N PRO A 63 -4.45 7.03 -2.95
CA PRO A 63 -5.35 7.63 -1.97
C PRO A 63 -4.63 8.43 -0.88
N VAL A 64 -5.14 9.60 -0.56
CA VAL A 64 -4.51 10.55 0.36
C VAL A 64 -4.22 9.95 1.74
N LEU A 65 -5.13 9.14 2.28
CA LEU A 65 -4.95 8.46 3.57
C LEU A 65 -3.79 7.48 3.53
N LEU A 66 -3.72 6.63 2.50
CA LEU A 66 -2.62 5.69 2.33
C LEU A 66 -1.27 6.43 2.27
N ARG A 67 -1.20 7.52 1.50
CA ARG A 67 0.00 8.36 1.42
C ARG A 67 0.41 8.92 2.79
N HIS A 68 -0.56 9.36 3.58
CA HIS A 68 -0.33 9.88 4.92
C HIS A 68 0.19 8.84 5.90
N TYR A 69 -0.28 7.60 5.82
CA TYR A 69 0.22 6.50 6.65
C TYR A 69 1.63 6.07 6.22
N LEU A 70 1.87 5.90 4.92
CA LEU A 70 3.20 5.53 4.40
C LEU A 70 4.28 6.55 4.78
N LYS A 71 3.93 7.85 4.82
CA LYS A 71 4.84 8.91 5.29
C LYS A 71 5.14 8.87 6.79
N ARG A 72 4.29 8.22 7.60
CA ARG A 72 4.41 8.12 9.06
C ARG A 72 4.91 6.75 9.51
N ASN A 73 5.82 6.17 8.72
CA ASN A 73 6.44 4.87 8.97
C ASN A 73 5.45 3.70 9.12
N ALA A 74 4.24 3.84 8.57
CA ALA A 74 3.29 2.74 8.60
C ALA A 74 3.83 1.55 7.82
N ARG A 75 3.58 0.35 8.35
CA ARG A 75 4.05 -0.91 7.80
C ARG A 75 2.89 -1.75 7.34
N LEU A 76 3.06 -2.35 6.18
CA LEU A 76 2.08 -3.23 5.59
C LEU A 76 2.31 -4.66 6.09
N LEU A 77 1.20 -5.33 6.43
CA LEU A 77 1.19 -6.68 7.01
C LEU A 77 0.49 -7.72 6.13
N GLY A 78 -0.34 -7.28 5.18
CA GLY A 78 -1.05 -8.20 4.30
C GLY A 78 -1.97 -7.49 3.33
N PHE A 79 -2.33 -8.22 2.28
CA PHE A 79 -3.36 -7.82 1.32
C PHE A 79 -4.49 -8.83 1.31
N ASN A 80 -5.72 -8.31 1.31
CA ASN A 80 -6.94 -9.08 1.20
C ASN A 80 -7.73 -8.60 -0.02
N LEU A 81 -8.42 -9.51 -0.70
CA LEU A 81 -9.42 -9.15 -1.70
C LEU A 81 -10.79 -9.32 -1.06
N ASP A 82 -11.62 -8.28 -1.07
CA ASP A 82 -12.99 -8.34 -0.57
C ASP A 82 -14.03 -8.34 -1.70
N PRO A 83 -14.60 -9.51 -2.05
CA PRO A 83 -15.68 -9.61 -3.04
C PRO A 83 -16.98 -8.94 -2.62
N ASN A 84 -17.20 -8.72 -1.33
CA ASN A 84 -18.39 -8.00 -0.85
C ASN A 84 -18.29 -6.49 -1.07
N PHE A 85 -17.08 -5.99 -1.37
CA PHE A 85 -16.80 -4.60 -1.70
C PHE A 85 -16.24 -4.47 -3.12
N SER A 86 -16.93 -5.05 -4.10
CA SER A 86 -16.57 -4.96 -5.53
C SER A 86 -15.16 -5.46 -5.88
N ASN A 87 -14.69 -6.52 -5.20
CA ASN A 87 -13.32 -7.03 -5.32
C ASN A 87 -12.27 -5.96 -5.00
N ALA A 88 -12.55 -5.10 -4.02
CA ALA A 88 -11.57 -4.14 -3.54
C ALA A 88 -10.34 -4.85 -2.95
N LEU A 89 -9.20 -4.20 -3.15
CA LEU A 89 -7.93 -4.59 -2.56
C LEU A 89 -7.78 -3.89 -1.21
N ASP A 90 -7.89 -4.64 -0.12
CA ASP A 90 -7.66 -4.15 1.23
C ASP A 90 -6.20 -4.36 1.62
N GLY A 91 -5.56 -3.34 2.18
CA GLY A 91 -4.24 -3.44 2.80
C GLY A 91 -4.36 -3.39 4.32
N PHE A 92 -3.85 -4.39 5.02
CA PHE A 92 -3.71 -4.34 6.47
C PHE A 92 -2.41 -3.61 6.83
N ILE A 93 -2.55 -2.47 7.51
CA ILE A 93 -1.45 -1.57 7.83
C ILE A 93 -1.39 -1.42 9.35
N VAL A 94 -0.17 -1.42 9.89
CA VAL A 94 0.11 -1.09 11.29
C VAL A 94 0.99 0.14 11.37
N LEU A 95 0.77 0.94 12.40
CA LEU A 95 1.58 2.12 12.67
C LEU A 95 1.87 2.15 14.18
N ASP A 96 3.11 2.45 14.52
CA ASP A 96 3.50 2.64 15.92
C ASP A 96 3.26 4.10 16.32
N ALA A 97 2.33 4.33 17.24
CA ALA A 97 2.00 5.67 17.70
C ALA A 97 3.19 6.39 18.36
N ARG A 98 4.16 5.63 18.90
CA ARG A 98 5.37 6.18 19.53
C ARG A 98 6.35 6.77 18.53
N GLU A 99 6.24 6.38 17.25
CA GLU A 99 7.06 6.90 16.16
C GLU A 99 6.40 8.10 15.46
N LEU A 100 5.23 8.53 15.92
CA LEU A 100 4.54 9.69 15.38
C LEU A 100 5.20 11.00 15.83
N PRO A 101 5.12 12.06 15.01
CA PRO A 101 5.51 13.40 15.45
C PRO A 101 4.69 13.83 16.67
N ALA A 102 5.33 14.49 17.65
CA ALA A 102 4.69 14.94 18.90
C ALA A 102 3.34 15.64 18.67
N ARG A 103 3.28 16.55 17.68
CA ARG A 103 2.03 17.25 17.30
C ARG A 103 0.88 16.30 16.91
N THR A 104 1.18 15.15 16.33
CA THR A 104 0.16 14.15 15.98
C THR A 104 -0.26 13.35 17.22
N LEU A 105 0.67 13.08 18.14
CA LEU A 105 0.36 12.44 19.42
C LEU A 105 -0.55 13.32 20.27
N ASP A 106 -0.27 14.62 20.36
CA ASP A 106 -1.10 15.61 21.08
C ASP A 106 -2.55 15.66 20.56
N LEU A 107 -2.77 15.35 19.29
CA LEU A 107 -4.11 15.31 18.69
C LEU A 107 -4.88 14.02 19.04
N LEU A 108 -4.18 12.94 19.40
CA LEU A 108 -4.79 11.66 19.78
C LEU A 108 -5.14 11.61 21.27
N GLU A 109 -4.51 12.46 22.09
CA GLU A 109 -4.74 12.55 23.54
C GLU A 109 -5.92 13.47 23.92
N ARG A 110 -6.57 14.10 22.95
CA ARG A 110 -7.74 14.99 23.14
C ARG A 110 -9.03 14.29 22.74
#